data_AF-A0A2M7X6V8-F1
#
_entry.id   AF-A0A2M7X6V8-F1
#
_cell.length_a   1.000
_cell.length_b   1.000
_cell.length_c   1.000
_cell.angle_alpha   90.00
_cell.angle_beta   90.00
_cell.angle_gamma   90.00
#
_symmetry.space_group_name_H-M   'P 1'
#
loop_
_entity.id
_entity.type
_entity.pdbx_description
1 polymer ?
#
loop_
_entity_poly.entity_id
_entity_poly.type
_entity_poly.pdbx_seq_one_letter_code
_entity_poly.pdbx_strand_id
1 'polypeptide(L)'
;DSNVHIGDEALARLHLIIRPRSGQLTSFDPAALEASIVQIVRNRYDELRDLLIKRHGEEQGFKLASKFGRALPNGYIDHAGAEVAAADVEMAASLQGADGIRVNLYRQPHDAGGKLYFKLFRYAAPIALSEVLPIMENMGLRVLSELPYELTLTATSRIFIQDFEVQALTVAVADPEQVREAFQSAFEHIWRQQAESDSFNRLILGVGLDWRQVSMLRSYCKYLLQTGVPFSQVYMEEALNRYPLVARLLVELFEVRFDPDRETAAVAKAAIARIENAFSILAAADHAAIDPAQAKRLLESFHGGRDDQWQACEKLLKGLLDRVSSLDDDRILRSFLAVIRATLRSNYFQAGAGQEKDCISFKLDSARVPDLPKPRPYREIFVYSPRVEGVHLRFGPVARGGLRWSDRREDFRTEVLGLCKAQMV
;
A
#
# COMPACT_ATOMS: atom_id res chain seq x y z
N ASP A 1 31.20 -5.11 -35.41
CA ASP A 1 30.51 -3.81 -35.51
C ASP A 1 29.01 -4.01 -35.63
N SER A 2 28.23 -3.10 -35.06
CA SER A 2 26.77 -3.10 -35.16
C SER A 2 26.32 -1.70 -35.53
N ASN A 3 25.46 -1.57 -36.53
CA ASN A 3 24.87 -0.30 -36.91
C ASN A 3 23.36 -0.47 -37.06
N VAL A 4 22.58 0.35 -36.36
CA VAL A 4 21.12 0.27 -36.38
C VAL A 4 20.64 1.41 -37.28
N HIS A 5 19.87 1.08 -38.31
CA HIS A 5 19.19 2.06 -39.14
C HIS A 5 17.71 2.07 -38.78
N ILE A 6 17.27 3.21 -38.27
CA ILE A 6 15.87 3.51 -37.98
C ILE A 6 15.48 4.60 -38.97
N GLY A 7 14.61 4.26 -39.93
CA GLY A 7 14.03 5.20 -40.90
C GLY A 7 12.53 5.36 -40.67
N ASP A 8 11.84 6.04 -41.58
CA ASP A 8 10.38 6.26 -41.53
C ASP A 8 9.54 4.99 -41.84
N GLU A 9 10.19 3.83 -42.04
CA GLU A 9 9.52 2.55 -42.27
C GLU A 9 9.14 1.86 -40.95
N ALA A 10 8.13 0.99 -41.00
CA ALA A 10 7.57 0.29 -39.83
C ALA A 10 8.55 -0.67 -39.12
N LEU A 11 9.74 -0.92 -39.67
CA LEU A 11 10.74 -1.83 -39.11
C LEU A 11 12.11 -1.17 -39.05
N ALA A 12 12.77 -1.27 -37.91
CA ALA A 12 14.19 -0.93 -37.76
C ALA A 12 15.06 -2.04 -38.37
N ARG A 13 16.12 -1.65 -39.08
CA ARG A 13 17.07 -2.58 -39.68
C ARG A 13 18.37 -2.58 -38.88
N LEU A 14 18.69 -3.72 -38.27
CA LEU A 14 19.96 -3.92 -37.57
C LEU A 14 20.98 -4.53 -38.54
N HIS A 15 22.10 -3.85 -38.75
CA HIS A 15 23.21 -4.33 -39.56
C HIS A 15 24.39 -4.73 -38.66
N LEU A 16 24.68 -6.02 -38.58
CA LEU A 16 25.77 -6.58 -37.77
C LEU A 16 26.89 -7.04 -38.69
N ILE A 17 28.09 -6.51 -38.48
CA ILE A 17 29.32 -6.96 -39.12
C ILE A 17 30.12 -7.73 -38.08
N ILE A 18 30.11 -9.06 -38.19
CA ILE A 18 30.91 -9.94 -37.34
C ILE A 18 32.22 -10.21 -38.09
N ARG A 19 33.35 -9.76 -37.53
CA ARG A 19 34.68 -10.02 -38.10
C ARG A 19 35.30 -11.24 -37.41
N PRO A 20 35.55 -12.35 -38.14
CA PRO A 20 36.26 -13.50 -37.60
C PRO A 20 37.72 -13.15 -37.29
N ARG A 21 38.39 -13.96 -36.47
CA ARG A 21 39.84 -13.83 -36.25
C ARG A 21 40.61 -14.20 -37.52
N SER A 22 41.75 -13.54 -37.76
CA SER A 22 42.57 -13.75 -38.96
C SER A 22 42.93 -15.23 -39.15
N GLY A 23 42.65 -15.78 -40.33
CA GLY A 23 42.87 -17.20 -40.67
C GLY A 23 41.67 -18.13 -40.45
N GLN A 24 40.56 -17.67 -39.87
CA GLN A 24 39.32 -18.45 -39.80
C GLN A 24 38.46 -18.25 -41.05
N LEU A 25 38.37 -19.28 -41.89
CA LEU A 25 37.32 -19.39 -42.90
C LEU A 25 35.99 -19.63 -42.18
N THR A 26 35.09 -18.64 -42.18
CA THR A 26 33.76 -18.78 -41.58
C THR A 26 32.80 -19.22 -42.68
N SER A 27 32.73 -20.52 -42.93
CA SER A 27 31.65 -21.12 -43.70
C SER A 27 30.44 -21.23 -42.78
N PHE A 28 29.41 -20.43 -42.99
CA PHE A 28 28.13 -20.55 -42.30
C PHE A 28 27.01 -20.69 -43.32
N ASP A 29 25.99 -21.47 -42.98
CA ASP A 29 24.78 -21.61 -43.78
C ASP A 29 23.83 -20.43 -43.46
N PRO A 30 23.58 -19.53 -44.42
CA PRO A 30 22.69 -18.40 -44.20
C PRO A 30 21.27 -18.81 -43.78
N ALA A 31 20.75 -19.91 -44.35
CA ALA A 31 19.40 -20.38 -44.04
C ALA A 31 19.31 -20.95 -42.63
N ALA A 32 20.33 -21.70 -42.18
CA ALA A 32 20.40 -22.22 -40.81
C ALA A 32 20.58 -21.11 -39.77
N LEU A 33 21.37 -20.07 -40.10
CA LEU A 33 21.56 -18.92 -39.22
C LEU A 33 20.27 -18.08 -39.12
N GLU A 34 19.60 -17.82 -40.24
CA GLU A 34 18.31 -17.13 -40.27
C GLU A 34 17.24 -17.91 -39.50
N ALA A 35 17.16 -19.23 -39.69
CA ALA A 35 16.27 -20.10 -38.93
C ALA A 35 16.57 -20.04 -37.43
N SER A 36 17.84 -20.03 -37.04
CA SER A 36 18.25 -19.92 -35.63
C SER A 36 17.82 -18.59 -35.01
N ILE A 37 17.99 -17.47 -35.72
CA ILE A 37 17.57 -16.14 -35.26
C ILE A 37 16.04 -16.08 -35.12
N VAL A 38 15.30 -16.57 -36.13
CA VAL A 38 13.84 -16.65 -36.09
C VAL A 38 13.35 -17.54 -34.95
N GLN A 39 14.01 -18.68 -34.70
CA GLN A 39 13.67 -19.63 -33.65
C GLN A 39 13.91 -19.04 -32.26
N ILE A 40 15.02 -18.32 -32.04
CA ILE A 40 15.29 -17.64 -30.77
C ILE A 40 14.19 -16.62 -30.44
N VAL A 41 13.73 -15.85 -31.45
CA VAL A 41 12.67 -14.85 -31.28
C VAL A 41 11.28 -15.48 -31.14
N ARG A 42 10.97 -16.55 -31.87
CA ARG A 42 9.67 -17.25 -31.78
C ARG A 42 9.51 -18.05 -30.49
N ASN A 43 10.59 -18.67 -29.99
CA ASN A 43 10.53 -19.57 -28.84
C ASN A 43 9.92 -18.91 -27.59
N ARG A 44 10.21 -17.62 -27.35
CA ARG A 44 9.68 -16.92 -26.16
C ARG A 44 8.18 -16.60 -26.22
N TYR A 45 7.64 -16.32 -27.42
CA TYR A 45 6.19 -16.14 -27.59
C TYR A 45 5.43 -17.45 -27.49
N ASP A 46 6.00 -18.53 -28.03
CA ASP A 46 5.44 -19.87 -27.88
C ASP A 46 5.46 -20.31 -26.42
N GLU A 47 6.57 -20.10 -25.69
CA GLU A 47 6.66 -20.33 -24.24
C GLU A 47 5.61 -19.54 -23.46
N LEU A 48 5.44 -18.24 -23.77
CA LEU A 48 4.41 -17.40 -23.16
C LEU A 48 2.99 -17.96 -23.40
N ARG A 49 2.69 -18.35 -24.65
CA ARG A 49 1.39 -18.93 -24.99
C ARG A 49 1.15 -20.22 -24.21
N ASP A 50 2.14 -21.10 -24.19
CA ASP A 50 2.03 -22.41 -23.55
C ASP A 50 1.86 -22.26 -22.03
N LEU A 51 2.52 -21.27 -21.40
CA LEU A 51 2.31 -20.90 -20.01
C LEU A 51 0.88 -20.40 -19.73
N LEU A 52 0.36 -19.50 -20.58
CA LEU A 52 -1.02 -19.00 -20.44
C LEU A 52 -2.06 -20.12 -20.61
N ILE A 53 -1.85 -21.02 -21.57
CA ILE A 53 -2.69 -22.22 -21.77
C ILE A 53 -2.62 -23.13 -20.54
N LYS A 54 -1.41 -23.37 -20.01
CA LYS A 54 -1.22 -24.20 -18.82
C LYS A 54 -1.93 -23.62 -17.60
N ARG A 55 -1.94 -22.29 -17.42
CA ARG A 55 -2.55 -21.61 -16.27
C ARG A 55 -4.08 -21.49 -16.36
N HIS A 56 -4.62 -21.23 -17.55
CA HIS A 56 -6.05 -20.87 -17.72
C HIS A 56 -6.86 -21.89 -18.55
N GLY A 57 -6.23 -22.97 -19.00
CA GLY A 57 -6.81 -23.92 -19.94
C GLY A 57 -6.70 -23.44 -21.39
N GLU A 58 -6.97 -24.35 -22.33
CA GLU A 58 -6.74 -24.15 -23.77
C GLU A 58 -7.51 -22.95 -24.34
N GLU A 59 -8.82 -22.87 -24.08
CA GLU A 59 -9.65 -21.81 -24.65
C GLU A 59 -9.28 -20.42 -24.11
N GLN A 60 -9.25 -20.26 -22.78
CA GLN A 60 -9.00 -18.95 -22.17
C GLN A 60 -7.54 -18.53 -22.29
N GLY A 61 -6.60 -19.46 -22.12
CA GLY A 61 -5.17 -19.20 -22.30
C GLY A 61 -4.84 -18.78 -23.74
N PHE A 62 -5.44 -19.44 -24.74
CA PHE A 62 -5.28 -19.04 -26.14
C PHE A 62 -5.85 -17.64 -26.41
N LYS A 63 -7.01 -17.29 -25.83
CA LYS A 63 -7.57 -15.93 -25.94
C LYS A 63 -6.64 -14.88 -25.35
N LEU A 64 -6.07 -15.13 -24.16
CA LEU A 64 -5.11 -14.22 -23.51
C LEU A 64 -3.84 -14.05 -24.36
N ALA A 65 -3.27 -15.16 -24.84
CA ALA A 65 -2.08 -15.13 -25.69
C ALA A 65 -2.32 -14.39 -27.01
N SER A 66 -3.46 -14.66 -27.67
CA SER A 66 -3.79 -14.08 -28.96
C SER A 66 -4.10 -12.58 -28.88
N LYS A 67 -4.78 -12.14 -27.82
CA LYS A 67 -5.20 -10.74 -27.66
C LYS A 67 -4.13 -9.87 -27.00
N PHE A 68 -3.55 -10.33 -25.89
CA PHE A 68 -2.61 -9.55 -25.08
C PHE A 68 -1.16 -9.99 -25.32
N GLY A 69 -0.91 -11.30 -25.34
CA GLY A 69 0.44 -11.84 -25.57
C GLY A 69 1.04 -11.36 -26.89
N ARG A 70 0.28 -11.42 -27.99
CA ARG A 70 0.72 -10.92 -29.31
C ARG A 70 0.90 -9.40 -29.37
N ALA A 71 0.23 -8.65 -28.49
CA ALA A 71 0.33 -7.20 -28.42
C ALA A 71 1.55 -6.72 -27.62
N LEU A 72 2.22 -7.60 -26.86
CA LEU A 72 3.44 -7.27 -26.13
C LEU A 72 4.59 -7.00 -27.11
N PRO A 73 5.39 -5.93 -26.89
CA PRO A 73 6.61 -5.70 -27.65
C PRO A 73 7.63 -6.84 -27.44
N ASN A 74 8.35 -7.26 -28.48
CA ASN A 74 9.39 -8.30 -28.36
C ASN A 74 10.42 -7.94 -27.27
N GLY A 75 10.87 -6.68 -27.23
CA GLY A 75 11.84 -6.20 -26.26
C GLY A 75 11.36 -6.28 -24.80
N TYR A 76 10.04 -6.31 -24.57
CA TYR A 76 9.48 -6.52 -23.25
C TYR A 76 9.65 -7.97 -22.80
N ILE A 77 9.25 -8.92 -23.64
CA ILE A 77 9.37 -10.36 -23.34
C ILE A 77 10.84 -10.76 -23.21
N ASP A 78 11.70 -10.11 -23.99
CA ASP A 78 13.14 -10.35 -23.91
C ASP A 78 13.73 -9.95 -22.56
N HIS A 79 13.26 -8.82 -22.01
CA HIS A 79 13.69 -8.31 -20.70
C HIS A 79 13.03 -9.03 -19.52
N ALA A 80 11.72 -9.23 -19.56
CA ALA A 80 10.93 -9.79 -18.46
C ALA A 80 11.01 -11.32 -18.36
N GLY A 81 11.13 -12.01 -19.50
CA GLY A 81 10.99 -13.46 -19.60
C GLY A 81 9.52 -13.92 -19.66
N ALA A 82 9.31 -15.16 -20.14
CA ALA A 82 7.97 -15.68 -20.43
C ALA A 82 7.07 -15.82 -19.19
N GLU A 83 7.62 -16.23 -18.04
CA GLU A 83 6.86 -16.40 -16.80
C GLU A 83 6.29 -15.08 -16.27
N VAL A 84 7.11 -14.02 -16.30
CA VAL A 84 6.73 -12.67 -15.88
C VAL A 84 5.76 -12.08 -16.89
N ALA A 85 6.06 -12.18 -18.19
CA ALA A 85 5.17 -11.73 -19.25
C ALA A 85 3.78 -12.41 -19.19
N ALA A 86 3.69 -13.68 -18.79
CA ALA A 86 2.41 -14.36 -18.60
C ALA A 86 1.59 -13.72 -17.47
N ALA A 87 2.22 -13.43 -16.33
CA ALA A 87 1.57 -12.72 -15.23
C ALA A 87 1.16 -11.29 -15.63
N ASP A 88 1.99 -10.60 -16.41
CA ASP A 88 1.71 -9.25 -16.89
C ASP A 88 0.55 -9.21 -17.90
N VAL A 89 0.41 -10.26 -18.74
CA VAL A 89 -0.77 -10.45 -19.60
C VAL A 89 -2.05 -10.60 -18.77
N GLU A 90 -2.00 -11.38 -17.67
CA GLU A 90 -3.13 -11.54 -16.76
C GLU A 90 -3.50 -10.19 -16.10
N MET A 91 -2.50 -9.43 -15.67
CA MET A 91 -2.68 -8.08 -15.10
C MET A 91 -3.32 -7.13 -16.13
N ALA A 92 -2.78 -7.07 -17.35
CA ALA A 92 -3.32 -6.26 -18.43
C ALA A 92 -4.76 -6.66 -18.79
N ALA A 93 -5.07 -7.95 -18.83
CA ALA A 93 -6.41 -8.47 -19.12
C ALA A 93 -7.43 -8.17 -18.02
N SER A 94 -6.97 -7.98 -16.78
CA SER A 94 -7.81 -7.69 -15.62
C SER A 94 -8.10 -6.20 -15.39
N LEU A 95 -7.59 -5.30 -16.25
CA LEU A 95 -7.94 -3.89 -16.21
C LEU A 95 -9.44 -3.68 -16.49
N GLN A 96 -10.11 -2.90 -15.64
CA GLN A 96 -11.54 -2.60 -15.76
C GLN A 96 -11.76 -1.10 -15.99
N GLY A 97 -12.61 -0.78 -16.97
CA GLY A 97 -12.96 0.61 -17.32
C GLY A 97 -11.84 1.35 -18.06
N ALA A 98 -12.17 2.51 -18.64
CA ALA A 98 -11.22 3.32 -19.41
C ALA A 98 -10.10 3.94 -18.53
N ASP A 99 -10.41 4.21 -17.25
CA ASP A 99 -9.46 4.73 -16.25
C ASP A 99 -8.91 3.63 -15.33
N GLY A 100 -9.06 2.37 -15.73
CA GLY A 100 -8.55 1.23 -14.98
C GLY A 100 -7.04 1.34 -14.80
N ILE A 101 -6.61 1.20 -13.56
CA ILE A 101 -5.21 1.05 -13.17
C ILE A 101 -5.05 -0.28 -12.46
N ARG A 102 -3.96 -0.99 -12.75
CA ARG A 102 -3.50 -2.15 -11.99
C ARG A 102 -2.02 -2.02 -11.76
N VAL A 103 -1.56 -2.51 -10.63
CA VAL A 103 -0.14 -2.38 -10.24
C VAL A 103 0.40 -3.68 -9.69
N ASN A 104 1.71 -3.87 -9.80
CA ASN A 104 2.39 -5.02 -9.24
C ASN A 104 3.71 -4.61 -8.59
N LEU A 105 3.99 -5.12 -7.38
CA LEU A 105 5.27 -4.96 -6.70
C LEU A 105 5.93 -6.34 -6.65
N TYR A 106 7.15 -6.46 -7.16
CA TYR A 106 7.84 -7.74 -7.24
C TYR A 106 9.36 -7.59 -7.14
N ARG A 107 10.06 -8.72 -7.08
CA ARG A 107 11.52 -8.82 -7.19
C ARG A 107 11.87 -9.77 -8.34
N GLN A 108 12.94 -9.46 -9.07
CA GLN A 108 13.44 -10.38 -10.09
C GLN A 108 14.12 -11.60 -9.43
N PRO A 109 13.91 -12.84 -9.92
CA PRO A 109 14.43 -14.06 -9.30
C PRO A 109 15.96 -14.11 -9.11
N HIS A 110 16.71 -13.37 -9.93
CA HIS A 110 18.17 -13.37 -9.92
C HIS A 110 18.78 -12.14 -9.23
N ASP A 111 17.95 -11.23 -8.68
CA ASP A 111 18.45 -10.01 -8.07
C ASP A 111 18.78 -10.21 -6.59
N ALA A 112 20.03 -10.62 -6.33
CA ALA A 112 20.58 -10.73 -4.98
C ALA A 112 20.74 -9.37 -4.29
N GLY A 113 20.62 -8.25 -5.02
CA GLY A 113 20.80 -6.88 -4.52
C GLY A 113 19.60 -6.33 -3.74
N GLY A 114 18.52 -7.11 -3.62
CA GLY A 114 17.33 -6.69 -2.87
C GLY A 114 16.50 -5.62 -3.59
N LYS A 115 16.76 -5.36 -4.87
CA LYS A 115 15.99 -4.38 -5.64
C LYS A 115 14.53 -4.81 -5.76
N LEU A 116 13.68 -3.81 -5.86
CA LEU A 116 12.24 -3.97 -6.06
C LEU A 116 11.88 -3.40 -7.42
N TYR A 117 10.84 -3.96 -7.99
CA TYR A 117 10.26 -3.49 -9.23
C TYR A 117 8.79 -3.23 -9.02
N PHE A 118 8.33 -2.11 -9.56
CA PHE A 118 6.93 -1.71 -9.51
C PHE A 118 6.42 -1.55 -10.93
N LYS A 119 5.45 -2.38 -11.33
CA LYS A 119 4.78 -2.27 -12.63
C LYS A 119 3.45 -1.59 -12.48
N LEU A 120 3.16 -0.73 -13.42
CA LEU A 120 1.88 -0.05 -13.56
C LEU A 120 1.29 -0.35 -14.93
N PHE A 121 0.00 -0.69 -14.95
CA PHE A 121 -0.78 -0.98 -16.15
C PHE A 121 -1.94 0.00 -16.25
N ARG A 122 -2.11 0.64 -17.41
CA ARG A 122 -3.23 1.57 -17.66
C ARG A 122 -3.67 1.56 -19.12
N TYR A 123 -4.96 1.80 -19.36
CA TYR A 123 -5.46 2.05 -20.71
C TYR A 123 -5.12 3.46 -21.22
N ALA A 124 -5.14 3.60 -22.55
CA ALA A 124 -5.15 4.85 -23.32
C ALA A 124 -3.87 5.71 -23.29
N ALA A 125 -3.33 6.03 -22.11
CA ALA A 125 -2.13 6.86 -21.99
C ALA A 125 -1.26 6.43 -20.80
N PRO A 126 0.07 6.60 -20.89
CA PRO A 126 0.95 6.41 -19.74
C PRO A 126 0.70 7.49 -18.69
N ILE A 127 1.07 7.18 -17.44
CA ILE A 127 1.03 8.15 -16.33
C ILE A 127 2.31 8.97 -16.34
N ALA A 128 2.19 10.28 -16.21
CA ALA A 128 3.36 11.14 -16.08
C ALA A 128 4.12 10.83 -14.78
N LEU A 129 5.45 10.80 -14.83
CA LEU A 129 6.30 10.61 -13.65
C LEU A 129 5.92 11.54 -12.49
N SER A 130 5.63 12.82 -12.79
CA SER A 130 5.23 13.80 -11.78
C SER A 130 3.94 13.46 -11.03
N GLU A 131 3.09 12.58 -11.57
CA GLU A 131 1.85 12.14 -10.91
C GLU A 131 2.08 10.91 -10.01
N VAL A 132 2.94 9.99 -10.43
CA VAL A 132 3.18 8.73 -9.71
C VAL A 132 4.27 8.82 -8.64
N LEU A 133 5.32 9.62 -8.90
CA LEU A 133 6.48 9.75 -7.99
C LEU A 133 6.06 10.18 -6.57
N PRO A 134 5.21 11.19 -6.36
CA PRO A 134 4.82 11.59 -5.01
C PRO A 134 4.13 10.47 -4.21
N ILE A 135 3.32 9.65 -4.87
CA ILE A 135 2.64 8.50 -4.24
C ILE A 135 3.68 7.47 -3.82
N MET A 136 4.63 7.13 -4.71
CA MET A 136 5.68 6.16 -4.42
C MET A 136 6.57 6.61 -3.26
N GLU A 137 6.97 7.89 -3.23
CA GLU A 137 7.79 8.47 -2.16
C GLU A 137 7.08 8.45 -0.80
N ASN A 138 5.78 8.79 -0.80
CA ASN A 138 4.93 8.71 0.39
C ASN A 138 4.69 7.27 0.87
N MET A 139 4.68 6.29 -0.04
CA MET A 139 4.62 4.86 0.30
C MET A 139 5.98 4.27 0.70
N GLY A 140 7.06 5.06 0.66
CA GLY A 140 8.38 4.65 1.15
C GLY A 140 9.29 4.06 0.07
N LEU A 141 9.04 4.36 -1.19
CA LEU A 141 9.87 3.96 -2.32
C LEU A 141 10.62 5.15 -2.92
N ARG A 142 11.83 4.89 -3.40
CA ARG A 142 12.60 5.79 -4.26
C ARG A 142 12.68 5.17 -5.64
N VAL A 143 12.33 5.94 -6.67
CA VAL A 143 12.45 5.49 -8.06
C VAL A 143 13.88 5.71 -8.55
N LEU A 144 14.45 4.70 -9.20
CA LEU A 144 15.80 4.70 -9.76
C LEU A 144 15.78 4.84 -11.29
N SER A 145 14.89 4.10 -11.94
CA SER A 145 14.72 4.13 -13.40
C SER A 145 13.29 3.73 -13.79
N GLU A 146 12.90 4.07 -15.03
CA GLU A 146 11.61 3.71 -15.62
C GLU A 146 11.82 3.12 -17.03
N LEU A 147 11.12 2.04 -17.33
CA LEU A 147 11.02 1.43 -18.65
C LEU A 147 9.55 1.40 -19.10
N PRO A 148 9.13 2.29 -20.03
CA PRO A 148 7.78 2.28 -20.56
C PRO A 148 7.65 1.35 -21.76
N TYR A 149 6.52 0.64 -21.84
CA TYR A 149 6.15 -0.24 -22.93
C TYR A 149 4.70 0.01 -23.34
N GLU A 150 4.40 -0.13 -24.63
CA GLU A 150 3.06 0.06 -25.19
C GLU A 150 2.56 -1.25 -25.81
N LEU A 151 1.37 -1.68 -25.40
CA LEU A 151 0.65 -2.82 -25.94
C LEU A 151 -0.50 -2.31 -26.81
N THR A 152 -0.40 -2.55 -28.11
CA THR A 152 -1.46 -2.18 -29.06
C THR A 152 -2.42 -3.36 -29.22
N LEU A 153 -3.57 -3.33 -28.54
CA LEU A 153 -4.59 -4.38 -28.64
C LEU A 153 -5.39 -4.27 -29.94
N THR A 154 -5.74 -3.04 -30.33
CA THR A 154 -6.40 -2.67 -31.59
C THR A 154 -5.93 -1.28 -32.01
N ALA A 155 -6.34 -0.79 -33.18
CA ALA A 155 -5.99 0.56 -33.64
C ALA A 155 -6.36 1.68 -32.65
N THR A 156 -7.40 1.47 -31.83
CA THR A 156 -7.93 2.46 -30.88
C THR A 156 -7.77 2.07 -29.41
N SER A 157 -7.31 0.85 -29.12
CA SER A 157 -7.16 0.34 -27.75
C SER A 157 -5.71 0.00 -27.46
N ARG A 158 -5.12 0.74 -26.52
CA ARG A 158 -3.74 0.59 -26.09
C ARG A 158 -3.67 0.42 -24.58
N ILE A 159 -2.74 -0.39 -24.11
CA ILE A 159 -2.36 -0.50 -22.70
C ILE A 159 -0.90 -0.06 -22.58
N PHE A 160 -0.60 0.76 -21.59
CA PHE A 160 0.77 1.12 -21.24
C PHE A 160 1.21 0.32 -20.02
N ILE A 161 2.42 -0.24 -20.09
CA ILE A 161 3.13 -0.83 -18.96
C ILE A 161 4.29 0.08 -18.61
N GLN A 162 4.32 0.62 -17.41
CA GLN A 162 5.47 1.37 -16.89
C GLN A 162 6.12 0.52 -15.80
N ASP A 163 7.34 0.06 -16.06
CA ASP A 163 8.11 -0.76 -15.13
C ASP A 163 9.18 0.11 -14.46
N PHE A 164 9.08 0.25 -13.14
CA PHE A 164 9.93 1.10 -12.34
C PHE A 164 10.90 0.26 -11.53
N GLU A 165 12.19 0.54 -11.64
CA GLU A 165 13.19 0.06 -10.68
C GLU A 165 13.11 0.95 -9.44
N VAL A 166 12.86 0.34 -8.28
CA VAL A 166 12.63 1.07 -7.03
C VAL A 166 13.45 0.52 -5.87
N GLN A 167 13.72 1.40 -4.92
CA GLN A 167 14.41 1.09 -3.67
C GLN A 167 13.51 1.48 -2.48
N ALA A 168 13.30 0.56 -1.55
CA ALA A 168 12.62 0.86 -0.30
C ALA A 168 13.51 1.73 0.62
N LEU A 169 12.91 2.74 1.25
CA LEU A 169 13.62 3.76 2.04
C LEU A 169 13.91 3.34 3.49
N THR A 170 13.01 2.57 4.10
CA THR A 170 13.02 2.32 5.55
C THR A 170 13.39 0.88 5.91
N VAL A 171 13.20 -0.07 5.00
CA VAL A 171 13.42 -1.50 5.26
C VAL A 171 13.99 -2.12 4.00
N ALA A 172 15.01 -2.98 4.15
CA ALA A 172 15.28 -3.98 3.12
C ALA A 172 14.10 -4.96 3.15
N VAL A 173 13.05 -4.70 2.37
CA VAL A 173 11.90 -5.60 2.26
C VAL A 173 12.44 -6.99 1.95
N ALA A 174 12.44 -7.86 2.95
CA ALA A 174 13.09 -9.16 2.84
C ALA A 174 12.40 -9.98 1.75
N ASP A 175 11.07 -9.94 1.77
CA ASP A 175 10.18 -10.59 0.82
C ASP A 175 9.04 -9.64 0.38
N PRO A 176 9.01 -9.19 -0.89
CA PRO A 176 7.93 -8.35 -1.41
C PRO A 176 6.56 -9.04 -1.37
N GLU A 177 6.53 -10.37 -1.41
CA GLU A 177 5.29 -11.16 -1.39
C GLU A 177 4.46 -10.85 -0.13
N GLN A 178 5.13 -10.59 1.00
CA GLN A 178 4.53 -10.29 2.31
C GLN A 178 3.76 -8.96 2.36
N VAL A 179 4.10 -8.02 1.49
CA VAL A 179 3.53 -6.66 1.48
C VAL A 179 2.82 -6.34 0.17
N ARG A 180 2.97 -7.19 -0.86
CA ARG A 180 2.48 -6.94 -2.21
C ARG A 180 0.99 -6.62 -2.25
N GLU A 181 0.15 -7.43 -1.64
CA GLU A 181 -1.31 -7.23 -1.68
C GLU A 181 -1.72 -5.91 -1.01
N ALA A 182 -1.21 -5.66 0.19
CA ALA A 182 -1.47 -4.42 0.93
C ALA A 182 -0.98 -3.19 0.14
N PHE A 183 0.21 -3.27 -0.47
CA PHE A 183 0.79 -2.21 -1.28
C PHE A 183 -0.03 -1.94 -2.55
N GLN A 184 -0.36 -2.99 -3.32
CA GLN A 184 -1.16 -2.85 -4.54
C GLN A 184 -2.53 -2.24 -4.23
N SER A 185 -3.22 -2.77 -3.22
CA SER A 185 -4.51 -2.25 -2.79
C SER A 185 -4.40 -0.78 -2.37
N ALA A 186 -3.42 -0.43 -1.55
CA ALA A 186 -3.24 0.94 -1.10
C ALA A 186 -2.95 1.91 -2.24
N PHE A 187 -2.06 1.54 -3.16
CA PHE A 187 -1.75 2.36 -4.32
C PHE A 187 -3.01 2.63 -5.16
N GLU A 188 -3.82 1.60 -5.45
CA GLU A 188 -5.05 1.77 -6.21
C GLU A 188 -6.06 2.70 -5.51
N HIS A 189 -6.21 2.61 -4.18
CA HIS A 189 -7.10 3.49 -3.40
C HIS A 189 -6.58 4.93 -3.34
N ILE A 190 -5.26 5.13 -3.21
CA ILE A 190 -4.64 6.46 -3.24
C ILE A 190 -4.81 7.09 -4.63
N TRP A 191 -4.55 6.31 -5.68
CA TRP A 191 -4.69 6.76 -7.07
C TRP A 191 -6.12 7.21 -7.38
N ARG A 192 -7.12 6.49 -6.87
CA ARG A 192 -8.55 6.84 -7.00
C ARG A 192 -9.02 7.92 -6.02
N GLN A 193 -8.12 8.53 -5.24
CA GLN A 193 -8.43 9.53 -4.20
C GLN A 193 -9.43 9.02 -3.15
N GLN A 194 -9.40 7.71 -2.88
CA GLN A 194 -10.15 7.03 -1.82
C GLN A 194 -9.32 6.90 -0.53
N ALA A 195 -8.01 7.16 -0.62
CA ALA A 195 -7.10 7.31 0.51
C ALA A 195 -6.17 8.51 0.28
N GLU A 196 -5.70 9.15 1.36
CA GLU A 196 -4.71 10.24 1.28
C GLU A 196 -3.30 9.73 0.98
N SER A 197 -2.51 10.56 0.30
CA SER A 197 -1.10 10.32 0.00
C SER A 197 -0.22 11.15 0.93
N ASP A 198 0.28 10.54 2.00
CA ASP A 198 1.23 11.13 2.96
C ASP A 198 2.17 10.05 3.54
N SER A 199 3.06 10.44 4.46
CA SER A 199 4.09 9.52 4.95
C SER A 199 3.55 8.43 5.89
N PHE A 200 2.28 8.45 6.32
CA PHE A 200 1.71 7.27 7.00
C PHE A 200 1.73 6.04 6.10
N ASN A 201 1.67 6.23 4.78
CA ASN A 201 1.63 5.13 3.82
C ASN A 201 2.93 4.30 3.82
N ARG A 202 4.03 4.81 4.37
CA ARG A 202 5.27 4.03 4.58
C ARG A 202 5.07 2.83 5.50
N LEU A 203 4.08 2.87 6.40
CA LEU A 203 3.75 1.75 7.30
C LEU A 203 3.23 0.51 6.55
N ILE A 204 2.79 0.67 5.30
CA ILE A 204 2.38 -0.46 4.46
C ILE A 204 3.58 -1.36 4.18
N LEU A 205 4.71 -0.78 3.75
CA LEU A 205 5.96 -1.51 3.55
C LEU A 205 6.69 -1.81 4.86
N GLY A 206 6.58 -0.91 5.86
CA GLY A 206 7.34 -1.01 7.11
C GLY A 206 6.80 -2.04 8.09
N VAL A 207 5.49 -2.33 8.08
CA VAL A 207 4.88 -3.28 9.04
C VAL A 207 3.64 -3.97 8.48
N GLY A 208 3.44 -3.95 7.17
CA GLY A 208 2.35 -4.65 6.49
C GLY A 208 0.96 -4.15 6.88
N LEU A 209 0.80 -2.85 7.18
CA LEU A 209 -0.55 -2.27 7.34
C LEU A 209 -1.26 -2.20 5.99
N ASP A 210 -2.58 -2.35 6.00
CA ASP A 210 -3.41 -2.00 4.85
C ASP A 210 -3.75 -0.50 4.81
N TRP A 211 -4.32 -0.05 3.69
CA TRP A 211 -4.67 1.36 3.47
C TRP A 211 -5.73 1.89 4.45
N ARG A 212 -6.61 1.02 4.94
CA ARG A 212 -7.70 1.36 5.83
C ARG A 212 -7.21 1.50 7.26
N GLN A 213 -6.30 0.63 7.70
CA GLN A 213 -5.56 0.72 8.96
C GLN A 213 -4.71 1.99 8.99
N VAL A 214 -4.03 2.32 7.89
CA VAL A 214 -3.33 3.61 7.75
C VAL A 214 -4.29 4.79 7.86
N SER A 215 -5.46 4.72 7.19
CA SER A 215 -6.49 5.76 7.28
C SER A 215 -7.07 5.90 8.70
N MET A 216 -7.13 4.81 9.48
CA MET A 216 -7.53 4.83 10.88
C MET A 216 -6.50 5.59 11.74
N LEU A 217 -5.21 5.31 11.60
CA LEU A 217 -4.15 6.06 12.29
C LEU A 217 -4.18 7.55 11.88
N ARG A 218 -4.29 7.83 10.59
CA ARG A 218 -4.43 9.20 10.08
C ARG A 218 -5.64 9.91 10.69
N SER A 219 -6.78 9.24 10.81
CA SER A 219 -7.96 9.81 11.46
C SER A 219 -7.72 10.18 12.93
N TYR A 220 -7.02 9.34 13.70
CA TYR A 220 -6.61 9.70 15.07
C TYR A 220 -5.62 10.88 15.10
N CYS A 221 -4.69 10.95 14.15
CA CYS A 221 -3.79 12.09 13.98
C CYS A 221 -4.57 13.40 13.74
N LYS A 222 -5.52 13.39 12.79
CA LYS A 222 -6.39 14.55 12.51
C LYS A 222 -7.21 14.95 13.73
N TYR A 223 -7.72 13.99 14.50
CA TYR A 223 -8.40 14.28 15.76
C TYR A 223 -7.46 14.94 16.77
N LEU A 224 -6.25 14.41 16.98
CA LEU A 224 -5.26 14.98 17.89
C LEU A 224 -4.95 16.44 17.53
N LEU A 225 -4.77 16.76 16.24
CA LEU A 225 -4.60 18.15 15.78
C LEU A 225 -5.75 19.06 16.22
N GLN A 226 -7.00 18.59 16.09
CA GLN A 226 -8.18 19.35 16.55
C GLN A 226 -8.25 19.52 18.08
N THR A 227 -7.55 18.68 18.85
CA THR A 227 -7.46 18.82 20.31
C THR A 227 -6.34 19.78 20.77
N GLY A 228 -5.52 20.29 19.85
CA GLY A 228 -4.47 21.25 20.15
C GLY A 228 -3.16 20.64 20.64
N VAL A 229 -2.83 19.41 20.20
CA VAL A 229 -1.50 18.84 20.47
C VAL A 229 -0.39 19.74 19.90
N PRO A 230 0.78 19.87 20.56
CA PRO A 230 1.85 20.76 20.12
C PRO A 230 2.72 20.13 19.01
N PHE A 231 2.15 19.26 18.18
CA PHE A 231 2.87 18.49 17.17
C PHE A 231 2.20 18.66 15.81
N SER A 232 2.99 18.77 14.75
CA SER A 232 2.48 18.80 13.38
C SER A 232 2.09 17.39 12.92
N GLN A 233 1.25 17.30 11.87
CA GLN A 233 0.91 16.03 11.23
C GLN A 233 2.18 15.29 10.77
N VAL A 234 3.07 16.01 10.08
CA VAL A 234 4.33 15.48 9.54
C VAL A 234 5.19 14.87 10.65
N TYR A 235 5.30 15.53 11.81
CA TYR A 235 6.12 14.99 12.89
C TYR A 235 5.49 13.74 13.52
N MET A 236 4.16 13.68 13.63
CA MET A 236 3.46 12.47 14.09
C MET A 236 3.59 11.31 13.10
N GLU A 237 3.58 11.57 11.80
CA GLU A 237 3.87 10.59 10.76
C GLU A 237 5.29 10.04 10.90
N GLU A 238 6.30 10.91 11.08
CA GLU A 238 7.69 10.53 11.27
C GLU A 238 7.89 9.68 12.53
N ALA A 239 7.25 10.04 13.65
CA ALA A 239 7.31 9.28 14.89
C ALA A 239 6.77 7.87 14.72
N LEU A 240 5.59 7.70 14.09
CA LEU A 240 5.02 6.37 13.85
C LEU A 240 5.86 5.55 12.86
N ASN A 241 6.46 6.19 11.86
CA ASN A 241 7.38 5.54 10.92
C ASN A 241 8.71 5.11 11.56
N ARG A 242 9.18 5.83 12.59
CA ARG A 242 10.37 5.47 13.37
C ARG A 242 10.11 4.30 14.31
N TYR A 243 8.85 4.10 14.72
CA TYR A 243 8.42 3.02 15.59
C TYR A 243 7.30 2.18 14.94
N PRO A 244 7.57 1.49 13.81
CA PRO A 244 6.54 0.85 13.00
C PRO A 244 5.79 -0.26 13.75
N LEU A 245 6.46 -1.01 14.63
CA LEU A 245 5.78 -2.00 15.46
C LEU A 245 4.82 -1.38 16.48
N VAL A 246 5.13 -0.20 17.01
CA VAL A 246 4.21 0.55 17.88
C VAL A 246 2.95 0.92 17.09
N ALA A 247 3.11 1.43 15.86
CA ALA A 247 1.99 1.71 14.96
C ALA A 247 1.11 0.46 14.73
N ARG A 248 1.73 -0.69 14.46
CA ARG A 248 1.02 -1.96 14.30
C ARG A 248 0.23 -2.37 15.53
N LEU A 249 0.80 -2.25 16.72
CA LEU A 249 0.13 -2.62 17.97
C LEU A 249 -0.96 -1.61 18.36
N LEU A 250 -0.86 -0.35 17.94
CA LEU A 250 -1.96 0.62 18.08
C LEU A 250 -3.17 0.21 17.22
N VAL A 251 -2.92 -0.24 15.97
CA VAL A 251 -3.95 -0.83 15.11
C VAL A 251 -4.53 -2.08 15.75
N GLU A 252 -3.69 -2.99 16.24
CA GLU A 252 -4.12 -4.22 16.89
C GLU A 252 -5.03 -3.96 18.10
N LEU A 253 -4.67 -3.01 18.98
CA LEU A 253 -5.55 -2.62 20.09
C LEU A 253 -6.90 -2.10 19.63
N PHE A 254 -6.93 -1.32 18.55
CA PHE A 254 -8.18 -0.86 17.97
C PHE A 254 -9.03 -2.02 17.43
N GLU A 255 -8.44 -2.94 16.68
CA GLU A 255 -9.14 -4.12 16.13
C GLU A 255 -9.65 -5.05 17.23
N VAL A 256 -8.82 -5.37 18.23
CA VAL A 256 -9.23 -6.11 19.44
C VAL A 256 -10.48 -5.48 20.04
N ARG A 257 -10.54 -4.15 20.12
CA ARG A 257 -11.65 -3.45 20.78
C ARG A 257 -12.93 -3.35 19.95
N PHE A 258 -12.84 -3.31 18.62
CA PHE A 258 -13.99 -2.94 17.79
C PHE A 258 -14.38 -3.94 16.71
N ASP A 259 -13.52 -4.90 16.36
CA ASP A 259 -13.88 -5.94 15.40
C ASP A 259 -15.00 -6.81 16.01
N PRO A 260 -16.19 -6.90 15.39
CA PRO A 260 -17.29 -7.73 15.90
C PRO A 260 -16.98 -9.23 15.83
N ASP A 261 -16.18 -9.65 14.87
CA ASP A 261 -15.84 -11.06 14.60
C ASP A 261 -14.52 -11.46 15.26
N ARG A 262 -14.00 -10.62 16.15
CA ARG A 262 -12.66 -10.72 16.74
C ARG A 262 -12.33 -12.08 17.37
N GLU A 263 -13.31 -12.69 18.01
CA GLU A 263 -13.16 -13.96 18.75
C GLU A 263 -13.46 -15.19 17.88
N THR A 264 -13.72 -15.00 16.59
CA THR A 264 -13.86 -16.11 15.64
C THR A 264 -12.49 -16.71 15.31
N ALA A 265 -12.44 -18.02 15.09
CA ALA A 265 -11.20 -18.71 14.75
C ALA A 265 -10.54 -18.18 13.45
N ALA A 266 -11.35 -17.75 12.48
CA ALA A 266 -10.86 -17.19 11.22
C ALA A 266 -10.14 -15.85 11.44
N VAL A 267 -10.75 -14.93 12.20
CA VAL A 267 -10.16 -13.62 12.52
C VAL A 267 -8.94 -13.77 13.42
N ALA A 268 -8.99 -14.65 14.42
CA ALA A 268 -7.84 -14.95 15.27
C ALA A 268 -6.64 -15.46 14.46
N LYS A 269 -6.86 -16.42 13.55
CA LYS A 269 -5.81 -16.93 12.64
C LYS A 269 -5.24 -15.82 11.74
N ALA A 270 -6.11 -14.98 11.17
CA ALA A 270 -5.69 -13.88 10.33
C ALA A 270 -4.87 -12.85 11.12
N ALA A 271 -5.26 -12.54 12.36
CA ALA A 271 -4.55 -11.61 13.23
C ALA A 271 -3.18 -12.14 13.68
N ILE A 272 -3.07 -13.44 13.99
CA ILE A 272 -1.78 -14.11 14.24
C ILE A 272 -0.85 -13.96 13.03
N ALA A 273 -1.31 -14.36 11.84
CA ALA A 273 -0.52 -14.27 10.61
C ALA A 273 -0.08 -12.82 10.33
N ARG A 274 -0.97 -11.87 10.62
CA ARG A 274 -0.73 -10.43 10.52
C ARG A 274 0.39 -9.96 11.46
N ILE A 275 0.42 -10.39 12.71
CA ILE A 275 1.47 -10.02 13.68
C ILE A 275 2.79 -10.74 13.37
N GLU A 276 2.75 -12.01 12.98
CA GLU A 276 3.94 -12.75 12.55
C GLU A 276 4.59 -12.10 11.32
N ASN A 277 3.78 -11.73 10.33
CA ASN A 277 4.25 -11.00 9.15
C ASN A 277 4.86 -9.64 9.53
N ALA A 278 4.21 -8.91 10.45
CA ALA A 278 4.78 -7.66 10.96
C ALA A 278 6.16 -7.90 11.60
N PHE A 279 6.33 -8.95 12.41
CA PHE A 279 7.64 -9.28 12.99
C PHE A 279 8.67 -9.65 11.92
N SER A 280 8.30 -10.40 10.87
CA SER A 280 9.25 -10.78 9.81
C SER A 280 9.70 -9.61 8.92
N ILE A 281 8.86 -8.58 8.77
CA ILE A 281 9.18 -7.39 7.96
C ILE A 281 10.16 -6.46 8.68
N LEU A 282 10.13 -6.40 10.02
CA LEU A 282 10.92 -5.42 10.79
C LEU A 282 12.41 -5.52 10.51
N ALA A 283 13.06 -4.35 10.50
CA ALA A 283 14.52 -4.29 10.48
C ALA A 283 15.10 -5.00 11.71
N ALA A 284 16.29 -5.60 11.58
CA ALA A 284 16.90 -6.40 12.65
C ALA A 284 17.04 -5.63 13.99
N ALA A 285 17.31 -4.31 13.93
CA ALA A 285 17.38 -3.46 15.12
C ALA A 285 16.02 -3.32 15.82
N ASP A 286 14.94 -3.14 15.06
CA ASP A 286 13.58 -3.05 15.61
C ASP A 286 13.11 -4.40 16.14
N HIS A 287 13.47 -5.49 15.46
CA HIS A 287 13.19 -6.84 15.92
C HIS A 287 13.88 -7.16 17.25
N ALA A 288 15.10 -6.68 17.46
CA ALA A 288 15.82 -6.85 18.73
C ALA A 288 15.16 -6.11 19.92
N ALA A 289 14.30 -5.11 19.64
CA ALA A 289 13.55 -4.41 20.68
C ALA A 289 12.39 -5.25 21.26
N ILE A 290 11.98 -6.32 20.57
CA ILE A 290 10.86 -7.16 20.94
C ILE A 290 11.26 -8.10 22.07
N ASP A 291 10.52 -8.07 23.19
CA ASP A 291 10.62 -9.11 24.22
C ASP A 291 10.00 -10.41 23.69
N PRO A 292 10.78 -11.49 23.46
CA PRO A 292 10.25 -12.73 22.89
C PRO A 292 9.15 -13.37 23.74
N ALA A 293 9.20 -13.19 25.07
CA ALA A 293 8.19 -13.71 25.97
C ALA A 293 6.88 -12.91 25.85
N GLN A 294 6.94 -11.59 25.67
CA GLN A 294 5.72 -10.80 25.42
C GLN A 294 5.16 -11.04 24.01
N ALA A 295 6.02 -11.18 22.99
CA ALA A 295 5.57 -11.51 21.64
C ALA A 295 4.84 -12.86 21.59
N LYS A 296 5.42 -13.89 22.20
CA LYS A 296 4.77 -15.20 22.33
C LYS A 296 3.43 -15.11 23.05
N ARG A 297 3.37 -14.38 24.18
CA ARG A 297 2.12 -14.17 24.93
C ARG A 297 1.05 -13.47 24.10
N LEU A 298 1.43 -12.49 23.28
CA LEU A 298 0.50 -11.84 22.36
C LEU A 298 -0.06 -12.86 21.36
N LEU A 299 0.79 -13.65 20.70
CA LEU A 299 0.34 -14.68 19.74
C LEU A 299 -0.58 -15.73 20.39
N GLU A 300 -0.26 -16.17 21.61
CA GLU A 300 -1.10 -17.11 22.36
C GLU A 300 -2.45 -16.49 22.77
N SER A 301 -2.48 -15.19 23.06
CA SER A 301 -3.69 -14.50 23.53
C SER A 301 -4.83 -14.48 22.50
N PHE A 302 -4.53 -14.61 21.20
CA PHE A 302 -5.56 -14.64 20.14
C PHE A 302 -6.47 -15.87 20.22
N HIS A 303 -6.09 -16.90 20.97
CA HIS A 303 -6.95 -18.05 21.28
C HIS A 303 -7.86 -17.81 22.50
N GLY A 304 -7.63 -16.73 23.25
CA GLY A 304 -8.42 -16.30 24.40
C GLY A 304 -9.42 -15.20 24.05
N GLY A 305 -10.03 -14.62 25.09
CA GLY A 305 -11.03 -13.58 24.94
C GLY A 305 -10.44 -12.22 24.59
N ARG A 306 -11.29 -11.27 24.20
CA ARG A 306 -10.91 -9.89 23.86
C ARG A 306 -10.09 -9.20 24.95
N ASP A 307 -10.41 -9.44 26.21
CA ASP A 307 -9.69 -8.85 27.35
C ASP A 307 -8.26 -9.41 27.46
N ASP A 308 -8.06 -10.70 27.25
CA ASP A 308 -6.72 -11.32 27.27
C ASP A 308 -5.84 -10.75 26.14
N GLN A 309 -6.42 -10.64 24.94
CA GLN A 309 -5.77 -10.05 23.77
C GLN A 309 -5.41 -8.59 24.01
N TRP A 310 -6.34 -7.81 24.59
CA TRP A 310 -6.10 -6.42 24.95
C TRP A 310 -4.93 -6.29 25.92
N GLN A 311 -4.91 -7.08 27.00
CA GLN A 311 -3.86 -7.02 28.02
C GLN A 311 -2.50 -7.43 27.45
N ALA A 312 -2.44 -8.49 26.65
CA ALA A 312 -1.19 -8.95 26.04
C ALA A 312 -0.63 -7.92 25.05
N CYS A 313 -1.48 -7.38 24.18
CA CYS A 313 -1.08 -6.36 23.21
C CYS A 313 -0.65 -5.07 23.89
N GLU A 314 -1.40 -4.61 24.90
CA GLU A 314 -1.08 -3.41 25.66
C GLU A 314 0.23 -3.55 26.44
N LYS A 315 0.51 -4.75 26.96
CA LYS A 315 1.75 -5.03 27.69
C LYS A 315 2.98 -4.99 26.78
N LEU A 316 2.91 -5.62 25.61
CA LEU A 316 3.98 -5.54 24.61
C LEU A 316 4.19 -4.09 24.15
N LEU A 317 3.10 -3.38 23.83
CA LEU A 317 3.13 -1.99 23.41
C LEU A 317 3.81 -1.09 24.46
N LYS A 318 3.44 -1.20 25.74
CA LYS A 318 4.09 -0.44 26.82
C LYS A 318 5.59 -0.73 26.90
N GLY A 319 5.99 -2.00 26.80
CA GLY A 319 7.41 -2.37 26.80
C GLY A 319 8.21 -1.77 25.65
N LEU A 320 7.58 -1.55 24.48
CA LEU A 320 8.19 -0.84 23.36
C LEU A 320 8.24 0.67 23.60
N LEU A 321 7.16 1.26 24.12
CA LEU A 321 7.10 2.70 24.46
C LEU A 321 8.17 3.09 25.48
N ASP A 322 8.45 2.22 26.46
CA ASP A 322 9.48 2.48 27.47
C ASP A 322 10.92 2.48 26.91
N ARG A 323 11.10 2.05 25.66
CA ARG A 323 12.38 2.09 24.92
C ARG A 323 12.48 3.25 23.93
N VAL A 324 11.44 4.08 23.81
CA VAL A 324 11.43 5.25 22.91
C VAL A 324 12.44 6.27 23.44
N SER A 325 13.39 6.67 22.59
CA SER A 325 14.52 7.51 22.97
C SER A 325 14.17 9.00 23.00
N SER A 326 13.26 9.45 22.14
CA SER A 326 12.79 10.83 22.06
C SER A 326 11.58 11.05 22.96
N LEU A 327 11.64 12.04 23.86
CA LEU A 327 10.51 12.39 24.74
C LEU A 327 9.29 12.84 23.93
N ASP A 328 9.49 13.56 22.83
CA ASP A 328 8.39 14.01 21.99
C ASP A 328 7.78 12.86 21.20
N ASP A 329 8.60 11.92 20.72
CA ASP A 329 8.08 10.71 20.05
C ASP A 329 7.26 9.87 21.05
N ASP A 330 7.74 9.71 22.30
CA ASP A 330 7.00 9.00 23.35
C ASP A 330 5.65 9.67 23.64
N ARG A 331 5.63 11.01 23.76
CA ARG A 331 4.39 11.79 23.95
C ARG A 331 3.41 11.62 22.79
N ILE A 332 3.90 11.62 21.55
CA ILE A 332 3.08 11.38 20.36
C ILE A 332 2.46 9.99 20.43
N LEU A 333 3.27 8.94 20.56
CA LEU A 333 2.79 7.56 20.54
C LEU A 333 1.82 7.25 21.70
N ARG A 334 2.09 7.80 22.89
CA ARG A 334 1.18 7.70 24.04
C ARG A 334 -0.12 8.47 23.83
N SER A 335 -0.11 9.58 23.08
CA SER A 335 -1.33 10.31 22.72
C SER A 335 -2.24 9.47 21.82
N PHE A 336 -1.69 8.78 20.80
CA PHE A 336 -2.45 7.82 19.99
C PHE A 336 -3.08 6.72 20.85
N LEU A 337 -2.29 6.07 21.72
CA LEU A 337 -2.77 5.03 22.63
C LEU A 337 -3.91 5.55 23.53
N ALA A 338 -3.75 6.75 24.08
CA ALA A 338 -4.73 7.32 24.99
C ALA A 338 -6.05 7.66 24.29
N VAL A 339 -6.01 8.19 23.07
CA VAL A 339 -7.22 8.48 22.31
C VAL A 339 -7.92 7.19 21.87
N ILE A 340 -7.19 6.16 21.43
CA ILE A 340 -7.76 4.84 21.12
C ILE A 340 -8.48 4.25 22.35
N ARG A 341 -7.89 4.38 23.55
CA ARG A 341 -8.53 3.98 24.82
C ARG A 341 -9.79 4.79 25.15
N ALA A 342 -9.82 6.06 24.76
CA ALA A 342 -10.98 6.95 24.95
C ALA A 342 -12.11 6.67 23.95
N THR A 343 -11.84 5.97 22.85
CA THR A 343 -12.86 5.59 21.86
C THR A 343 -13.87 4.60 22.45
N LEU A 344 -15.16 4.92 22.32
CA LEU A 344 -16.29 4.14 22.80
C LEU A 344 -16.94 3.30 21.70
N ARG A 345 -17.01 3.84 20.48
CA ARG A 345 -17.60 3.17 19.31
C ARG A 345 -16.91 3.65 18.03
N SER A 346 -16.92 2.80 17.01
CA SER A 346 -16.53 3.17 15.66
C SER A 346 -17.46 2.51 14.64
N ASN A 347 -17.59 3.12 13.46
CA ASN A 347 -18.22 2.49 12.29
C ASN A 347 -17.21 1.71 11.42
N TYR A 348 -15.93 1.60 11.82
CA TYR A 348 -14.85 1.05 11.00
C TYR A 348 -15.17 -0.34 10.41
N PHE A 349 -15.83 -1.22 11.18
CA PHE A 349 -16.22 -2.57 10.73
C PHE A 349 -17.64 -2.66 10.15
N GLN A 350 -18.33 -1.53 9.96
CA GLN A 350 -19.66 -1.53 9.37
C GLN A 350 -19.55 -1.49 7.84
N ALA A 351 -20.19 -2.45 7.18
CA ALA A 351 -20.42 -2.40 5.74
C ALA A 351 -21.69 -1.59 5.42
N GLY A 352 -21.64 -0.73 4.40
CA GLY A 352 -22.80 -0.13 3.74
C GLY A 352 -23.03 -0.79 2.38
N ALA A 353 -24.24 -1.28 2.12
CA ALA A 353 -24.58 -1.97 0.84
C ALA A 353 -23.60 -3.10 0.43
N GLY A 354 -23.00 -3.79 1.41
CA GLY A 354 -22.05 -4.87 1.17
C GLY A 354 -20.60 -4.42 0.89
N GLN A 355 -20.32 -3.11 0.91
CA GLN A 355 -18.98 -2.54 0.80
C GLN A 355 -18.61 -1.81 2.09
N GLU A 356 -17.32 -1.59 2.31
CA GLU A 356 -16.88 -0.76 3.43
C GLU A 356 -17.40 0.67 3.29
N LYS A 357 -17.64 1.36 4.40
CA LYS A 357 -18.00 2.78 4.36
C LYS A 357 -16.81 3.65 3.96
N ASP A 358 -17.09 4.65 3.13
CA ASP A 358 -16.14 5.69 2.68
C ASP A 358 -15.57 6.56 3.80
N CYS A 359 -16.26 6.62 4.95
CA CYS A 359 -15.85 7.42 6.10
C CYS A 359 -15.66 6.59 7.37
N ILE A 360 -14.64 6.96 8.14
CA ILE A 360 -14.35 6.42 9.47
C ILE A 360 -14.87 7.42 10.50
N SER A 361 -15.51 6.93 11.55
CA SER A 361 -15.98 7.75 12.65
C SER A 361 -15.64 7.12 13.99
N PHE A 362 -15.33 7.98 14.96
CA PHE A 362 -15.01 7.59 16.33
C PHE A 362 -15.89 8.37 17.30
N LYS A 363 -16.62 7.66 18.16
CA LYS A 363 -17.29 8.26 19.30
C LYS A 363 -16.35 8.21 20.50
N LEU A 364 -15.94 9.34 21.03
CA LEU A 364 -14.95 9.46 22.10
C LEU A 364 -15.60 9.86 23.42
N ASP A 365 -15.04 9.33 24.51
CA ASP A 365 -15.23 9.86 25.86
C ASP A 365 -14.24 11.01 26.09
N SER A 366 -14.69 12.25 25.89
CA SER A 366 -13.88 13.46 26.06
C SER A 366 -13.26 13.60 27.45
N ALA A 367 -13.84 12.98 28.49
CA ALA A 367 -13.25 13.00 29.83
C ALA A 367 -11.98 12.13 29.94
N ARG A 368 -11.84 11.13 29.05
CA ARG A 368 -10.71 10.20 28.98
C ARG A 368 -9.64 10.62 27.98
N VAL A 369 -9.91 11.62 27.14
CA VAL A 369 -8.93 12.19 26.20
C VAL A 369 -7.94 13.06 27.00
N PRO A 370 -6.63 12.76 27.00
CA PRO A 370 -5.63 13.56 27.71
C PRO A 370 -5.57 14.99 27.20
N ASP A 371 -5.26 15.93 28.09
CA ASP A 371 -4.99 17.35 27.78
C ASP A 371 -6.05 18.08 26.96
N LEU A 372 -7.24 17.49 26.83
CA LEU A 372 -8.34 18.08 26.09
C LEU A 372 -8.72 19.45 26.67
N PRO A 373 -8.72 20.53 25.86
CA PRO A 373 -9.03 21.88 26.32
C PRO A 373 -10.42 21.99 26.96
N LYS A 374 -10.54 22.82 27.99
CA LYS A 374 -11.83 23.13 28.62
C LYS A 374 -12.66 24.10 27.74
N PRO A 375 -14.00 24.02 27.77
CA PRO A 375 -14.80 23.01 28.46
C PRO A 375 -14.81 21.70 27.67
N ARG A 376 -14.76 20.58 28.40
CA ARG A 376 -14.76 19.24 27.79
C ARG A 376 -16.21 18.83 27.51
N PRO A 377 -16.56 18.49 26.25
CA PRO A 377 -17.86 17.90 25.94
C PRO A 377 -18.11 16.64 26.77
N TYR A 378 -19.37 16.23 26.90
CA TYR A 378 -19.68 14.88 27.38
C TYR A 378 -19.16 13.85 26.38
N ARG A 379 -19.42 14.00 25.08
CA ARG A 379 -18.85 13.14 24.03
C ARG A 379 -18.52 13.93 22.78
N GLU A 380 -17.58 13.38 22.02
CA GLU A 380 -17.22 13.85 20.69
C GLU A 380 -17.45 12.72 19.69
N ILE A 381 -17.94 13.07 18.50
CA ILE A 381 -17.93 12.16 17.36
C ILE A 381 -17.06 12.83 16.31
N PHE A 382 -15.91 12.24 16.04
CA PHE A 382 -15.03 12.66 14.97
C PHE A 382 -15.32 11.82 13.73
N VAL A 383 -15.33 12.44 12.55
CA VAL A 383 -15.56 11.81 11.26
C VAL A 383 -14.42 12.20 10.33
N TYR A 384 -13.88 11.21 9.62
CA TYR A 384 -12.77 11.37 8.69
C TYR A 384 -13.04 10.59 7.40
N SER A 385 -12.69 11.23 6.29
CA SER A 385 -12.49 10.65 4.97
C SER A 385 -11.59 11.61 4.17
N PRO A 386 -10.98 11.20 3.06
CA PRO A 386 -10.17 12.09 2.23
C PRO A 386 -10.94 13.32 1.69
N ARG A 387 -12.28 13.27 1.68
CA ARG A 387 -13.15 14.32 1.13
C ARG A 387 -13.81 15.18 2.18
N VAL A 388 -13.97 14.68 3.41
CA VAL A 388 -14.66 15.38 4.49
C VAL A 388 -14.09 14.99 5.84
N GLU A 389 -13.81 16.00 6.66
CA GLU A 389 -13.55 15.89 8.08
C GLU A 389 -14.65 16.61 8.85
N GLY A 390 -14.99 16.14 10.05
CA GLY A 390 -16.00 16.80 10.86
C GLY A 390 -15.99 16.35 12.31
N VAL A 391 -16.52 17.21 13.18
CA VAL A 391 -16.71 16.90 14.59
C VAL A 391 -18.10 17.29 15.05
N HIS A 392 -18.71 16.43 15.85
CA HIS A 392 -19.94 16.71 16.56
C HIS A 392 -19.68 16.65 18.07
N LEU A 393 -19.94 17.77 18.75
CA LEU A 393 -19.76 17.92 20.20
C LEU A 393 -21.12 17.82 20.90
N ARG A 394 -21.17 17.13 22.05
CA ARG A 394 -22.36 17.16 22.92
C ARG A 394 -21.97 17.29 24.38
N PHE A 395 -22.68 18.10 25.14
CA PHE A 395 -22.43 18.36 26.57
C PHE A 395 -23.34 17.57 27.53
N GLY A 396 -24.25 16.76 27.00
CA GLY A 396 -25.12 15.88 27.79
C GLY A 396 -25.53 14.61 27.04
N PRO A 397 -26.36 13.75 27.66
CA PRO A 397 -26.82 12.49 27.06
C PRO A 397 -27.56 12.70 25.73
N VAL A 398 -28.34 13.78 25.66
CA VAL A 398 -29.10 14.21 24.47
C VAL A 398 -28.36 15.35 23.78
N ALA A 399 -28.14 15.22 22.48
CA ALA A 399 -27.56 16.30 21.67
C ALA A 399 -28.62 17.37 21.35
N ARG A 400 -28.23 18.64 21.39
CA ARG A 400 -29.03 19.79 20.95
C ARG A 400 -28.13 20.69 20.11
N GLY A 401 -28.62 21.17 18.97
CA GLY A 401 -27.84 21.98 18.03
C GLY A 401 -28.10 21.59 16.57
N GLY A 402 -27.51 22.33 15.65
CA GLY A 402 -27.56 22.08 14.20
C GLY A 402 -26.23 21.59 13.64
N LEU A 403 -26.20 21.36 12.33
CA LEU A 403 -24.97 21.08 11.58
C LEU A 403 -24.49 22.35 10.86
N ARG A 404 -23.17 22.50 10.75
CA ARG A 404 -22.56 23.61 10.03
C ARG A 404 -21.56 23.07 9.01
N TRP A 405 -21.68 23.53 7.78
CA TRP A 405 -20.68 23.32 6.74
C TRP A 405 -19.66 24.46 6.79
N SER A 406 -18.40 24.10 6.64
CA SER A 406 -17.27 25.04 6.65
C SER A 406 -16.24 24.58 5.61
N ASP A 407 -15.60 25.54 4.97
CA ASP A 407 -14.42 25.34 4.11
C ASP A 407 -13.12 25.37 4.93
N ARG A 408 -13.19 25.72 6.21
CA ARG A 408 -12.05 25.70 7.14
C ARG A 408 -11.64 24.27 7.45
N ARG A 409 -10.41 23.93 7.04
CA ARG A 409 -9.79 22.63 7.34
C ARG A 409 -9.16 22.59 8.74
N GLU A 410 -8.73 23.74 9.25
CA GLU A 410 -8.04 23.85 10.54
C GLU A 410 -8.96 24.41 11.63
N ASP A 411 -8.76 23.93 12.86
CA ASP A 411 -9.37 24.44 14.10
C ASP A 411 -10.93 24.51 14.15
N PHE A 412 -11.60 23.72 13.30
CA PHE A 412 -13.06 23.68 13.27
C PHE A 412 -13.66 23.16 14.59
N ARG A 413 -12.92 22.36 15.36
CA ARG A 413 -13.37 21.92 16.70
C ARG A 413 -13.54 23.11 17.66
N THR A 414 -12.62 24.08 17.66
CA THR A 414 -12.72 25.27 18.51
C THR A 414 -13.90 26.15 18.09
N GLU A 415 -14.15 26.27 16.79
CA GLU A 415 -15.32 26.98 16.27
C GLU A 415 -16.63 26.31 16.73
N VAL A 416 -16.77 24.99 16.55
CA VAL A 416 -17.95 24.24 17.01
C VAL A 416 -18.11 24.35 18.53
N LEU A 417 -17.01 24.31 19.29
CA LEU A 417 -17.02 24.50 20.74
C LEU A 417 -17.53 25.88 21.15
N GLY A 418 -17.12 26.93 20.43
CA GLY A 418 -17.61 28.30 20.62
C GLY A 418 -19.13 28.41 20.41
N LEU A 419 -19.64 27.76 19.35
CA LEU A 419 -21.08 27.72 19.06
C LEU A 419 -21.87 26.93 20.10
N CYS A 420 -21.36 25.79 20.56
CA CYS A 420 -22.01 25.00 21.61
C CYS A 420 -22.15 25.80 22.91
N LYS A 421 -21.12 26.56 23.31
CA LYS A 421 -21.17 27.42 24.50
C LYS A 421 -22.31 28.44 24.42
N ALA A 422 -22.52 29.06 23.25
CA ALA A 422 -23.59 30.03 23.04
C ALA A 422 -25.01 29.41 23.18
N GLN A 423 -25.14 28.10 22.99
CA GLN A 423 -26.41 27.35 23.11
C GLN A 423 -26.64 26.74 24.49
N MET A 424 -25.66 26.81 25.39
CA MET A 424 -25.75 26.28 26.76
C MET A 424 -26.27 27.30 27.78
N VAL A 425 -26.71 28.47 27.32
CA VAL A 425 -27.35 29.52 28.14
C VAL A 425 -28.74 29.11 28.58
#